data_AF-A0AAN0J8L1-F1
#
_entry.id   AF-A0AAN0J8L1-F1
#
_cell.length_a   1.000
_cell.length_b   1.000
_cell.length_c   1.000
_cell.angle_alpha   90.00
_cell.angle_beta   90.00
_cell.angle_gamma   90.00
#
_symmetry.space_group_name_H-M   'P 1'
#
loop_
_entity.id
_entity.type
_entity.pdbx_description
1 polymer ?
#
loop_
_entity_poly.entity_id
_entity_poly.type
_entity_poly.pdbx_seq_one_letter_code
_entity_poly.pdbx_strand_id
1 'polypeptide(L)'
;MLVIPAVQLSQSTEQYIWPSLAEINTRSRRLVNAYLKQQKREELRHAQLIKEQERKEREAEVSRKRELKKAELAQKWSKREEQDFGRIVSYFGIEYEEGSNKYDWTHFRQLANLGKKTDDRLTLYFHDFKEMCRRVIKRKRPKMGYSGVLLDPVTEDKAIKCLQRLDLLSAVRREILPHPQFDELIKLCQASFEVPHWWIPDTHDRDLLKGVAKHGLYRTDFLLYNDPELSFLTTVPQSALFIPTCNNNKECN
;
A
#
# COMPACT_ATOMS: atom_id res chain seq x y z
N MET A 1 -9.64 -44.83 -67.68
CA MET A 1 -10.79 -44.25 -68.39
C MET A 1 -11.49 -43.29 -67.43
N LEU A 2 -11.33 -41.98 -67.62
CA LEU A 2 -12.19 -40.98 -67.01
C LEU A 2 -12.60 -40.03 -68.13
N VAL A 3 -13.86 -40.12 -68.52
CA VAL A 3 -14.49 -39.29 -69.56
C VAL A 3 -14.86 -37.97 -68.92
N ILE A 4 -14.20 -36.89 -69.33
CA ILE A 4 -14.57 -35.52 -68.96
C ILE A 4 -15.56 -35.03 -70.03
N PRO A 5 -16.78 -34.58 -69.66
CA PRO A 5 -17.77 -34.15 -70.65
C PRO A 5 -17.34 -32.83 -71.26
N ALA A 6 -17.35 -32.77 -72.60
CA ALA A 6 -17.05 -31.57 -73.35
C ALA A 6 -18.13 -30.50 -73.08
N VAL A 7 -17.74 -29.44 -72.36
CA VAL A 7 -18.54 -28.22 -72.24
C VAL A 7 -18.52 -27.54 -73.60
N GLN A 8 -19.68 -27.52 -74.27
CA GLN A 8 -19.89 -26.74 -75.49
C GLN A 8 -19.87 -25.24 -75.13
N LEU A 9 -18.69 -24.62 -75.25
CA LEU A 9 -18.55 -23.17 -75.32
C LEU A 9 -18.90 -22.73 -76.74
N SER A 10 -19.99 -21.98 -76.88
CA SER A 10 -20.35 -21.27 -78.10
C SER A 10 -19.22 -20.30 -78.47
N GLN A 11 -18.36 -20.71 -79.40
CA GLN A 11 -17.27 -19.88 -79.92
C GLN A 11 -17.86 -18.83 -80.88
N SER A 12 -18.12 -17.63 -80.37
CA SER A 12 -17.98 -16.45 -81.20
C SER A 12 -16.52 -16.40 -81.65
N THR A 13 -16.25 -16.53 -82.94
CA THR A 13 -14.90 -16.37 -83.51
C THR A 13 -14.47 -14.90 -83.39
N GLU A 14 -14.11 -14.48 -82.18
CA GLU A 14 -13.33 -13.26 -81.98
C GLU A 14 -11.98 -13.50 -82.66
N GLN A 15 -11.74 -12.82 -83.79
CA GLN A 15 -10.42 -12.79 -84.40
C GLN A 15 -9.45 -12.13 -83.41
N TYR A 16 -8.51 -12.92 -82.89
CA TYR A 16 -7.43 -12.42 -82.03
C TYR A 16 -6.42 -11.66 -82.89
N ILE A 17 -6.66 -10.35 -83.05
CA ILE A 17 -5.76 -9.44 -83.78
C ILE A 17 -4.58 -9.07 -82.87
N TRP A 18 -3.36 -9.21 -83.39
CA TRP A 18 -2.16 -8.78 -82.69
C TRP A 18 -2.14 -7.25 -82.54
N PRO A 19 -1.88 -6.70 -81.34
CA PRO A 19 -1.90 -5.26 -81.14
C PRO A 19 -0.78 -4.55 -81.91
N SER A 20 -1.09 -3.35 -82.38
CA SER A 20 -0.13 -2.46 -83.02
C SER A 20 0.97 -2.02 -82.05
N LEU A 21 2.11 -1.60 -82.59
CA LEU A 21 3.24 -1.08 -81.79
C LEU A 21 2.83 0.09 -80.88
N ALA A 22 1.87 0.93 -81.32
CA ALA A 22 1.34 2.04 -80.53
C ALA A 22 0.54 1.56 -79.31
N GLU A 23 -0.28 0.52 -79.48
CA GLU A 23 -1.05 -0.10 -78.40
C GLU A 23 -0.14 -0.81 -77.40
N ILE A 24 0.86 -1.55 -77.89
CA ILE A 24 1.89 -2.19 -77.05
C ILE A 24 2.64 -1.13 -76.24
N ASN A 25 3.14 -0.07 -76.87
CA ASN A 25 3.86 0.99 -76.16
C ASN A 25 2.99 1.71 -75.13
N THR A 26 1.72 1.94 -75.45
CA THR A 26 0.74 2.54 -74.52
C THR A 26 0.51 1.61 -73.32
N ARG A 27 0.36 0.30 -73.58
CA ARG A 27 0.19 -0.70 -72.53
C ARG A 27 1.44 -0.81 -71.65
N SER A 28 2.63 -0.86 -72.24
CA SER A 28 3.92 -0.90 -71.52
C SER A 28 4.09 0.31 -70.61
N ARG A 29 3.83 1.52 -71.10
CA ARG A 29 3.86 2.75 -70.27
C ARG A 29 2.86 2.69 -69.12
N ARG A 30 1.64 2.21 -69.37
CA ARG A 30 0.62 2.04 -68.32
C ARG A 30 1.06 1.04 -67.26
N LEU A 31 1.66 -0.09 -67.65
CA LEU A 31 2.18 -1.11 -66.74
C LEU A 31 3.33 -0.58 -65.88
N VAL A 32 4.31 0.09 -66.49
CA VAL A 32 5.43 0.73 -65.78
C VAL A 32 4.90 1.75 -64.78
N ASN A 33 4.01 2.65 -65.20
CA ASN A 33 3.43 3.66 -64.32
C ASN A 33 2.61 3.04 -63.17
N ALA A 34 1.87 1.95 -63.44
CA ALA A 34 1.11 1.23 -62.42
C ALA A 34 2.04 0.60 -61.38
N TYR A 35 3.13 -0.05 -61.82
CA TYR A 35 4.14 -0.63 -60.94
C TYR A 35 4.83 0.44 -60.08
N LEU A 36 5.33 1.51 -60.68
CA LEU A 36 6.00 2.60 -59.95
C LEU A 36 5.06 3.30 -58.96
N LYS A 37 3.78 3.47 -59.32
CA LYS A 37 2.76 4.01 -58.41
C LYS A 37 2.49 3.08 -57.23
N GLN A 38 2.44 1.77 -57.46
CA GLN A 38 2.27 0.78 -56.39
C GLN A 38 3.47 0.76 -55.45
N GLN A 39 4.69 0.74 -55.99
CA GLN A 39 5.94 0.78 -55.22
C GLN A 39 5.99 2.00 -54.30
N LYS A 40 5.74 3.21 -54.85
CA LYS A 40 5.68 4.43 -54.06
C LYS A 40 4.61 4.38 -52.96
N ARG A 41 3.48 3.72 -53.21
CA ARG A 41 2.41 3.54 -52.21
C ARG A 41 2.85 2.61 -51.08
N GLU A 42 3.59 1.56 -51.39
CA GLU A 42 4.15 0.63 -50.39
C GLU A 42 5.23 1.28 -49.55
N GLU A 43 6.14 2.04 -50.16
CA GLU A 43 7.14 2.85 -49.45
C GLU A 43 6.50 3.84 -48.46
N LEU A 44 5.46 4.56 -48.90
CA LEU A 44 4.69 5.47 -48.04
C LEU A 44 4.02 4.75 -46.87
N ARG A 45 3.43 3.57 -47.11
CA ARG A 45 2.83 2.74 -46.05
C ARG A 45 3.87 2.26 -45.04
N HIS A 46 5.02 1.78 -45.53
CA HIS A 46 6.11 1.32 -44.66
C HIS A 46 6.67 2.47 -43.82
N ALA A 47 6.87 3.66 -44.42
CA ALA A 47 7.29 4.85 -43.70
C ALA A 47 6.27 5.31 -42.64
N GLN A 48 4.96 5.19 -42.92
CA GLN A 48 3.91 5.47 -41.93
C GLN A 48 3.95 4.50 -40.75
N LEU A 49 4.14 3.20 -41.01
CA LEU A 49 4.24 2.19 -39.96
C LEU A 49 5.45 2.42 -39.06
N ILE A 50 6.62 2.73 -39.64
CA ILE A 50 7.82 3.08 -38.87
C ILE A 50 7.55 4.30 -37.98
N LYS A 51 6.97 5.37 -38.54
CA LYS A 51 6.69 6.60 -37.80
C LYS A 51 5.68 6.37 -36.66
N GLU A 52 4.69 5.51 -36.87
CA GLU A 52 3.74 5.13 -35.83
C GLU A 52 4.41 4.31 -34.72
N GLN A 53 5.26 3.35 -35.09
CA GLN A 53 6.03 2.53 -34.15
C GLN A 53 6.96 3.39 -33.29
N GLU A 54 7.71 4.30 -33.90
CA GLU A 54 8.56 5.26 -33.20
C GLU A 54 7.78 6.16 -32.23
N ARG A 55 6.53 6.52 -32.59
CA ARG A 55 5.66 7.30 -31.69
C ARG A 55 5.24 6.46 -30.48
N LYS A 56 4.80 5.22 -30.70
CA LYS A 56 4.40 4.30 -29.63
C LYS A 56 5.56 3.99 -28.69
N GLU A 57 6.76 3.79 -29.23
CA GLU A 57 7.97 3.54 -28.44
C GLU A 57 8.34 4.75 -27.58
N ARG A 58 8.26 5.97 -28.14
CA ARG A 58 8.47 7.21 -27.38
C ARG A 58 7.45 7.37 -26.24
N GLU A 59 6.17 7.10 -26.51
CA GLU A 59 5.10 7.16 -25.50
C GLU A 59 5.33 6.12 -24.39
N ALA A 60 5.69 4.88 -24.75
CA ALA A 60 6.01 3.81 -23.80
C ALA A 60 7.23 4.17 -22.93
N GLU A 61 8.27 4.77 -23.51
CA GLU A 61 9.46 5.17 -22.77
C GLU A 61 9.18 6.31 -21.79
N VAL A 62 8.35 7.29 -22.19
CA VAL A 62 7.87 8.34 -21.26
C VAL A 62 7.06 7.72 -20.11
N SER A 63 6.21 6.74 -20.39
CA SER A 63 5.46 6.01 -19.36
C SER A 63 6.39 5.28 -18.39
N ARG A 64 7.35 4.52 -18.92
CA ARG A 64 8.34 3.77 -18.12
C ARG A 64 9.14 4.70 -17.19
N LYS A 65 9.61 5.84 -17.70
CA LYS A 65 10.31 6.85 -16.90
C LYS A 65 9.43 7.44 -15.80
N ARG A 66 8.14 7.69 -16.09
CA ARG A 66 7.18 8.21 -15.10
C ARG A 66 6.94 7.19 -13.98
N GLU A 67 6.83 5.91 -14.32
CA GLU A 67 6.66 4.82 -13.34
C GLU A 67 7.89 4.66 -12.45
N LEU A 68 9.10 4.66 -13.02
CA LEU A 68 10.35 4.62 -12.26
C LEU A 68 10.45 5.78 -11.26
N LYS A 69 10.18 7.01 -11.71
CA LYS A 69 10.17 8.19 -10.84
C LYS A 69 9.12 8.09 -9.74
N LYS A 70 7.94 7.54 -10.05
CA LYS A 70 6.88 7.31 -9.07
C LYS A 70 7.28 6.26 -8.03
N ALA A 71 7.96 5.19 -8.45
CA ALA A 71 8.49 4.16 -7.55
C ALA A 71 9.58 4.72 -6.63
N GLU A 72 10.50 5.53 -7.17
CA GLU A 72 11.54 6.21 -6.38
C GLU A 72 10.93 7.15 -5.33
N LEU A 73 9.97 7.99 -5.72
CA LEU A 73 9.25 8.87 -4.79
C LEU A 73 8.49 8.09 -3.72
N ALA A 74 7.89 6.95 -4.09
CA ALA A 74 7.17 6.10 -3.14
C ALA A 74 8.09 5.47 -2.08
N GLN A 75 9.39 5.32 -2.35
CA GLN A 75 10.36 4.87 -1.35
C GLN A 75 10.70 5.95 -0.32
N LYS A 76 10.70 7.23 -0.72
CA LYS A 76 11.03 8.35 0.17
C LYS A 76 9.93 8.54 1.22
N TRP A 77 10.31 8.70 2.48
CA TRP A 77 9.38 9.04 3.56
C TRP A 77 8.97 10.51 3.45
N SER A 78 7.67 10.76 3.36
CA SER A 78 7.11 12.11 3.47
C SER A 78 6.85 12.47 4.93
N LYS A 79 6.84 13.76 5.28
CA LYS A 79 6.55 14.22 6.65
C LYS A 79 5.23 13.66 7.20
N ARG A 80 4.21 13.51 6.34
CA ARG A 80 2.92 12.89 6.70
C ARG A 80 3.08 11.40 7.04
N GLU A 81 3.81 10.66 6.21
CA GLU A 81 4.09 9.24 6.46
C GLU A 81 4.87 9.03 7.77
N GLU A 82 5.83 9.90 8.08
CA GLU A 82 6.58 9.85 9.35
C GLU A 82 5.68 10.11 10.56
N GLN A 83 4.79 11.11 10.46
CA GLN A 83 3.82 11.44 11.51
C GLN A 83 2.81 10.31 11.71
N ASP A 84 2.25 9.76 10.63
CA ASP A 84 1.31 8.65 10.70
C ASP A 84 1.99 7.39 11.24
N PHE A 85 3.22 7.08 10.81
CA PHE A 85 4.01 5.99 11.37
C PHE A 85 4.18 6.16 12.89
N GLY A 86 4.70 7.32 13.33
CA GLY A 86 4.96 7.61 14.73
C GLY A 86 3.69 7.56 15.59
N ARG A 87 2.57 8.04 15.06
CA ARG A 87 1.25 7.96 15.73
C ARG A 87 0.80 6.51 15.85
N ILE A 88 0.71 5.78 14.73
CA ILE A 88 0.17 4.41 14.73
C ILE A 88 1.08 3.47 15.52
N VAL A 89 2.40 3.54 15.38
CA VAL A 89 3.32 2.68 16.14
C VAL A 89 3.21 2.91 17.65
N SER A 90 2.93 4.14 18.09
CA SER A 90 2.78 4.46 19.52
C SER A 90 1.49 3.95 20.16
N TYR A 91 0.42 3.78 19.38
CA TYR A 91 -0.89 3.35 19.90
C TYR A 91 -1.22 1.90 19.53
N PHE A 92 -0.88 1.47 18.33
CA PHE A 92 -1.17 0.13 17.82
C PHE A 92 0.01 -0.83 17.95
N GLY A 93 1.25 -0.33 17.97
CA GLY A 93 2.44 -1.18 17.89
C GLY A 93 2.55 -1.87 16.55
N ILE A 94 3.17 -3.05 16.50
CA ILE A 94 3.28 -3.88 15.29
C ILE A 94 3.01 -5.32 15.69
N GLU A 95 2.26 -6.04 14.85
CA GLU A 95 1.92 -7.44 15.03
C GLU A 95 3.06 -8.35 14.57
N TYR A 96 3.02 -9.61 14.96
CA TYR A 96 4.00 -10.61 14.56
C TYR A 96 3.29 -11.77 13.89
N GLU A 97 3.92 -12.34 12.88
CA GLU A 97 3.47 -13.59 12.27
C GLU A 97 3.48 -14.72 13.32
N GLU A 98 2.41 -15.51 13.41
CA GLU A 98 2.31 -16.62 14.37
C GLU A 98 3.46 -17.61 14.19
N GLY A 99 4.15 -17.97 15.29
CA GLY A 99 5.29 -18.89 15.26
C GLY A 99 6.55 -18.34 14.59
N SER A 100 6.57 -17.06 14.21
CA SER A 100 7.66 -16.39 13.52
C SER A 100 8.15 -15.18 14.33
N ASN A 101 9.43 -14.82 14.18
CA ASN A 101 9.98 -13.60 14.77
C ASN A 101 9.94 -12.42 13.79
N LYS A 102 9.06 -12.49 12.79
CA LYS A 102 8.87 -11.46 11.76
C LYS A 102 7.62 -10.64 12.04
N TYR A 103 7.71 -9.34 11.76
CA TYR A 103 6.58 -8.42 11.88
C TYR A 103 5.55 -8.66 10.79
N ASP A 104 4.27 -8.65 11.15
CA ASP A 104 3.16 -8.52 10.20
C ASP A 104 2.82 -7.03 10.01
N TRP A 105 3.05 -6.55 8.80
CA TRP A 105 2.83 -5.15 8.41
C TRP A 105 1.44 -4.90 7.81
N THR A 106 0.61 -5.94 7.66
CA THR A 106 -0.64 -5.86 6.91
C THR A 106 -1.61 -4.86 7.52
N HIS A 107 -1.95 -5.02 8.79
CA HIS A 107 -2.87 -4.13 9.48
C HIS A 107 -2.25 -2.75 9.73
N PHE A 108 -0.99 -2.72 10.18
CA PHE A 108 -0.24 -1.48 10.42
C PHE A 108 -0.23 -0.56 9.18
N ARG A 109 0.03 -1.13 7.98
CA ARG A 109 0.04 -0.36 6.73
C ARG A 109 -1.30 0.29 6.41
N GLN A 110 -2.40 -0.38 6.72
CA GLN A 110 -3.74 0.16 6.49
C GLN A 110 -4.01 1.32 7.45
N LEU A 111 -3.71 1.14 8.75
CA LEU A 111 -3.90 2.16 9.78
C LEU A 111 -3.02 3.41 9.56
N ALA A 112 -1.78 3.21 9.11
CA ALA A 112 -0.83 4.29 8.88
C ALA A 112 -0.87 4.86 7.45
N ASN A 113 -1.73 4.33 6.57
CA ASN A 113 -1.81 4.69 5.15
C ASN A 113 -0.46 4.56 4.41
N LEU A 114 0.28 3.47 4.71
CA LEU A 114 1.61 3.16 4.16
C LEU A 114 1.59 2.01 3.15
N GLY A 115 0.48 1.83 2.42
CA GLY A 115 0.30 0.72 1.47
C GLY A 115 1.33 0.65 0.33
N LYS A 116 2.11 1.72 0.10
CA LYS A 116 3.20 1.77 -0.89
C LYS A 116 4.57 1.34 -0.34
N LYS A 117 4.70 1.16 0.97
CA LYS A 117 5.96 0.77 1.62
C LYS A 117 6.04 -0.75 1.71
N THR A 118 7.18 -1.31 1.33
CA THR A 118 7.46 -2.74 1.48
C THR A 118 7.75 -3.10 2.94
N ASP A 119 7.58 -4.36 3.30
CA ASP A 119 7.80 -4.88 4.65
C ASP A 119 9.23 -4.60 5.14
N ASP A 120 10.23 -4.77 4.27
CA ASP A 120 11.64 -4.49 4.59
C ASP A 120 11.87 -3.01 4.91
N ARG A 121 11.22 -2.11 4.16
CA ARG A 121 11.32 -0.66 4.39
C ARG A 121 10.67 -0.26 5.71
N LEU A 122 9.54 -0.85 6.04
CA LEU A 122 8.84 -0.61 7.31
C LEU A 122 9.63 -1.15 8.50
N THR A 123 10.20 -2.35 8.35
CA THR A 123 11.06 -2.97 9.36
C THR A 123 12.29 -2.12 9.64
N LEU A 124 13.01 -1.71 8.60
CA LEU A 124 14.16 -0.82 8.73
C LEU A 124 13.77 0.49 9.44
N TYR A 125 12.69 1.13 8.99
CA TYR A 125 12.22 2.38 9.60
C TYR A 125 11.79 2.20 11.06
N PHE A 126 11.19 1.07 11.43
CA PHE A 126 10.84 0.77 12.81
C PHE A 126 12.05 0.61 13.72
N HIS A 127 13.10 -0.06 13.22
CA HIS A 127 14.36 -0.18 13.96
C HIS A 127 15.01 1.19 14.16
N ASP A 128 15.06 2.01 13.11
CA ASP A 128 15.56 3.39 13.18
C ASP A 128 14.73 4.25 14.15
N PHE A 129 13.40 4.11 14.13
CA PHE A 129 12.48 4.80 15.03
C PHE A 129 12.73 4.43 16.49
N LYS A 130 12.84 3.13 16.82
CA LYS A 130 13.16 2.68 18.18
C LYS A 130 14.50 3.21 18.65
N GLU A 131 15.50 3.19 17.76
CA GLU A 131 16.83 3.70 18.07
C GLU A 131 16.84 5.22 18.27
N MET A 132 16.06 5.97 17.48
CA MET A 132 15.83 7.39 17.70
C MET A 132 15.25 7.65 19.08
N CYS A 133 14.20 6.94 19.49
CA CYS A 133 13.62 7.08 20.83
C CYS A 133 14.66 6.79 21.93
N ARG A 134 15.44 5.71 21.82
CA ARG A 134 16.50 5.37 22.79
C ARG A 134 17.59 6.43 22.86
N ARG A 135 17.98 7.03 21.73
CA ARG A 135 18.98 8.10 21.70
C ARG A 135 18.49 9.37 22.38
N VAL A 136 17.22 9.74 22.20
CA VAL A 136 16.62 10.88 22.91
C VAL A 136 16.70 10.65 24.43
N ILE A 137 16.39 9.45 24.90
CA ILE A 137 16.45 9.09 26.34
C ILE A 137 17.88 9.12 26.89
N LYS A 138 18.86 8.64 26.12
CA LYS A 138 20.27 8.61 26.56
C LYS A 138 20.95 9.99 26.54
N ARG A 139 20.40 10.98 25.84
CA ARG A 139 20.96 12.33 25.76
C ARG A 139 20.53 13.13 26.99
N LYS A 140 21.44 13.38 27.94
CA LYS A 140 21.29 14.53 28.87
C LYS A 140 21.12 15.79 28.02
N ARG A 141 20.05 16.58 28.28
CA ARG A 141 19.66 17.79 27.51
C ARG A 141 20.87 18.51 26.87
N PRO A 142 21.06 18.46 25.54
CA PRO A 142 22.07 19.28 24.88
C PRO A 142 21.55 20.72 24.79
N LYS A 143 22.40 21.70 25.11
CA LYS A 143 22.17 23.11 24.77
C LYS A 143 21.95 23.24 23.27
N MET A 144 20.96 24.07 22.93
CA MET A 144 20.54 24.48 21.58
C MET A 144 21.66 24.40 20.52
N GLY A 145 21.46 23.56 19.49
CA GLY A 145 22.42 23.41 18.38
C GLY A 145 21.86 22.52 17.28
N TYR A 146 21.65 23.11 16.11
CA TYR A 146 21.02 22.55 14.91
C TYR A 146 21.56 21.17 14.47
N SER A 147 20.67 20.22 14.19
CA SER A 147 20.85 19.24 13.10
C SER A 147 19.47 18.84 12.58
N GLY A 148 19.27 18.99 11.26
CA GLY A 148 17.96 18.90 10.62
C GLY A 148 17.38 17.49 10.60
N VAL A 149 16.37 17.26 11.44
CA VAL A 149 15.19 16.44 11.17
C VAL A 149 14.06 17.11 11.94
N LEU A 150 13.19 17.85 11.25
CA LEU A 150 12.10 18.62 11.84
C LEU A 150 10.85 17.73 12.02
N LEU A 151 11.01 16.71 12.86
CA LEU A 151 9.93 16.25 13.71
C LEU A 151 9.92 17.20 14.91
N ASP A 152 8.76 17.62 15.40
CA ASP A 152 8.68 18.28 16.70
C ASP A 152 9.54 17.47 17.67
N PRO A 153 10.52 18.07 18.38
CA PRO A 153 11.47 17.29 19.16
C PRO A 153 10.67 16.37 20.06
N VAL A 154 10.74 15.07 19.77
CA VAL A 154 10.14 14.05 20.62
C VAL A 154 10.78 14.29 21.96
N THR A 155 9.99 14.80 22.91
CA THR A 155 10.50 15.05 24.24
C THR A 155 10.93 13.71 24.83
N GLU A 156 11.90 13.74 25.74
CA GLU A 156 12.35 12.54 26.45
C GLU A 156 11.17 11.72 26.98
N ASP A 157 10.20 12.38 27.64
CA ASP A 157 8.98 11.74 28.13
C ASP A 157 8.13 11.09 27.03
N LYS A 158 8.02 11.71 25.85
CA LYS A 158 7.30 11.13 24.71
C LYS A 158 8.01 9.87 24.20
N ALA A 159 9.33 9.88 24.12
CA ALA A 159 10.13 8.73 23.72
C ALA A 159 10.01 7.57 24.73
N ILE A 160 10.12 7.87 26.03
CA ILE A 160 9.97 6.86 27.11
C ILE A 160 8.59 6.22 27.03
N LYS A 161 7.52 7.03 27.03
CA LYS A 161 6.13 6.54 26.97
C LYS A 161 5.86 5.74 25.69
N CYS A 162 6.46 6.13 24.57
CA CYS A 162 6.33 5.39 23.32
C CYS A 162 6.96 4.00 23.42
N LEU A 163 8.20 3.89 23.92
CA LEU A 163 8.86 2.60 24.10
C LEU A 163 8.14 1.71 25.11
N GLN A 164 7.69 2.26 26.24
CA GLN A 164 6.90 1.50 27.23
C GLN A 164 5.60 0.95 26.64
N ARG A 165 4.91 1.73 25.81
CA ARG A 165 3.71 1.25 25.10
C ARG A 165 4.03 0.15 24.10
N LEU A 166 5.15 0.26 23.38
CA LEU A 166 5.59 -0.78 22.45
C LEU A 166 5.89 -2.09 23.18
N ASP A 167 6.58 -2.02 24.31
CA ASP A 167 6.89 -3.18 25.13
C ASP A 167 5.60 -3.80 25.71
N LEU A 168 4.67 -2.97 26.21
CA LEU A 168 3.35 -3.41 26.68
C LEU A 168 2.57 -4.14 25.58
N LEU A 169 2.40 -3.51 24.40
CA LEU A 169 1.64 -4.09 23.29
C LEU A 169 2.27 -5.39 22.79
N SER A 170 3.60 -5.45 22.75
CA SER A 170 4.34 -6.67 22.40
C SER A 170 4.10 -7.77 23.44
N ALA A 171 4.22 -7.46 24.73
CA ALA A 171 4.02 -8.41 25.82
C ALA A 171 2.59 -8.96 25.83
N VAL A 172 1.58 -8.10 25.66
CA VAL A 172 0.17 -8.53 25.58
C VAL A 172 -0.05 -9.55 24.47
N ARG A 173 0.47 -9.28 23.26
CA ARG A 173 0.25 -10.15 22.08
C ARG A 173 1.09 -11.42 22.10
N ARG A 174 2.33 -11.38 22.61
CA ARG A 174 3.31 -12.47 22.44
C ARG A 174 3.52 -13.32 23.69
N GLU A 175 3.31 -12.74 24.85
CA GLU A 175 3.71 -13.37 26.12
C GLU A 175 2.50 -13.64 26.99
N ILE A 176 1.62 -12.65 27.16
CA ILE A 176 0.52 -12.70 28.13
C ILE A 176 -0.67 -13.51 27.60
N LEU A 177 -1.27 -13.08 26.47
CA LEU A 177 -2.44 -13.78 25.93
C LEU A 177 -2.14 -15.22 25.45
N PRO A 178 -0.98 -15.49 24.82
CA PRO A 178 -0.63 -16.87 24.44
C PRO A 178 -0.20 -17.75 25.61
N HIS A 179 -0.07 -17.21 26.83
CA HIS A 179 0.42 -17.98 27.97
C HIS A 179 -0.52 -19.18 28.26
N PRO A 180 -0.01 -20.42 28.38
CA PRO A 180 -0.86 -21.60 28.58
C PRO A 180 -1.75 -21.56 29.83
N GLN A 181 -1.33 -20.80 30.84
CA GLN A 181 -2.06 -20.60 32.10
C GLN A 181 -2.69 -19.21 32.22
N PHE A 182 -2.82 -18.47 31.11
CA PHE A 182 -3.40 -17.12 31.13
C PHE A 182 -4.73 -17.08 31.90
N ASP A 183 -5.57 -18.10 31.72
CA ASP A 183 -6.89 -18.19 32.37
C ASP A 183 -6.86 -18.26 33.88
N GLU A 184 -5.81 -18.85 34.46
CA GLU A 184 -5.65 -18.91 35.91
C GLU A 184 -4.88 -17.70 36.45
N LEU A 185 -3.92 -17.19 35.68
CA LEU A 185 -3.13 -16.03 36.09
C LEU A 185 -3.95 -14.74 36.15
N ILE A 186 -4.88 -14.53 35.21
CA ILE A 186 -5.70 -13.31 35.17
C ILE A 186 -6.62 -13.19 36.40
N LYS A 187 -7.03 -14.32 37.00
CA LYS A 187 -7.84 -14.35 38.23
C LYS A 187 -7.09 -13.85 39.47
N LEU A 188 -5.76 -13.79 39.41
CA LEU A 188 -4.93 -13.28 40.49
C LEU A 188 -4.86 -11.75 40.51
N CYS A 189 -5.37 -11.08 39.48
CA CYS A 189 -5.44 -9.62 39.43
C CYS A 189 -6.37 -9.09 40.53
N GLN A 190 -5.83 -8.20 41.37
CA GLN A 190 -6.58 -7.57 42.45
C GLN A 190 -7.40 -6.39 41.91
N ALA A 191 -8.53 -6.10 42.56
CA ALA A 191 -9.30 -4.89 42.28
C ALA A 191 -8.41 -3.65 42.47
N SER A 192 -8.44 -2.75 41.48
CA SER A 192 -7.68 -1.50 41.48
C SER A 192 -8.61 -0.32 41.67
N PHE A 193 -8.16 0.71 42.40
CA PHE A 193 -8.85 2.00 42.49
C PHE A 193 -8.70 2.84 41.21
N GLU A 194 -7.86 2.41 40.26
CA GLU A 194 -7.63 3.09 38.99
C GLU A 194 -8.74 2.81 37.95
N VAL A 195 -9.61 1.82 38.20
CA VAL A 195 -10.73 1.46 37.33
C VAL A 195 -12.08 1.82 37.97
N PRO A 196 -13.13 2.06 37.17
CA PRO A 196 -14.46 2.39 37.69
C PRO A 196 -15.06 1.29 38.58
N HIS A 197 -15.98 1.65 39.45
CA HIS A 197 -16.63 0.73 40.39
C HIS A 197 -17.43 -0.41 39.73
N TRP A 198 -17.79 -0.30 38.45
CA TRP A 198 -18.48 -1.36 37.69
C TRP A 198 -17.49 -2.38 37.10
N TRP A 199 -16.18 -2.15 37.23
CA TRP A 199 -15.17 -3.04 36.70
C TRP A 199 -15.15 -4.36 37.48
N ILE A 200 -15.33 -5.47 36.76
CA ILE A 200 -15.31 -6.83 37.32
C ILE A 200 -13.93 -7.41 37.02
N PRO A 201 -13.07 -7.62 38.05
CA PRO A 201 -11.77 -8.27 37.86
C PRO A 201 -11.90 -9.63 37.18
N ASP A 202 -10.84 -10.11 36.54
CA ASP A 202 -10.83 -11.30 35.64
C ASP A 202 -11.62 -11.06 34.35
N THR A 203 -12.94 -10.80 34.45
CA THR A 203 -13.82 -10.67 33.28
C THR A 203 -13.44 -9.46 32.42
N HIS A 204 -13.43 -8.25 32.98
CA HIS A 204 -13.11 -7.04 32.21
C HIS A 204 -11.60 -6.88 31.96
N ASP A 205 -10.75 -7.44 32.83
CA ASP A 205 -9.29 -7.45 32.62
C ASP A 205 -8.93 -8.27 31.37
N ARG A 206 -9.56 -9.43 31.22
CA ARG A 206 -9.41 -10.28 30.03
C ARG A 206 -9.86 -9.57 28.77
N ASP A 207 -11.03 -8.92 28.81
CA ASP A 207 -11.56 -8.20 27.66
C ASP A 207 -10.74 -6.95 27.33
N LEU A 208 -10.19 -6.27 28.33
CA LEU A 208 -9.23 -5.20 28.13
C LEU A 208 -7.99 -5.71 27.38
N LEU A 209 -7.38 -6.81 27.82
CA LEU A 209 -6.18 -7.35 27.18
C LEU A 209 -6.46 -7.83 25.74
N LYS A 210 -7.58 -8.53 25.52
CA LYS A 210 -8.02 -8.94 24.18
C LYS A 210 -8.27 -7.73 23.28
N GLY A 211 -8.98 -6.73 23.79
CA GLY A 211 -9.26 -5.50 23.08
C GLY A 211 -8.00 -4.71 22.73
N VAL A 212 -7.06 -4.59 23.66
CA VAL A 212 -5.75 -3.95 23.45
C VAL A 212 -4.93 -4.72 22.42
N ALA A 213 -4.95 -6.06 22.43
CA ALA A 213 -4.27 -6.85 21.42
C ALA A 213 -4.82 -6.59 20.02
N LYS A 214 -6.15 -6.55 19.87
CA LYS A 214 -6.86 -6.40 18.59
C LYS A 214 -6.85 -4.98 18.03
N HIS A 215 -7.10 -3.98 18.88
CA HIS A 215 -7.32 -2.58 18.47
C HIS A 215 -6.17 -1.64 18.84
N GLY A 216 -5.26 -2.09 19.70
CA GLY A 216 -4.27 -1.23 20.34
C GLY A 216 -4.90 -0.30 21.37
N LEU A 217 -4.22 0.82 21.61
CA LEU A 217 -4.57 1.85 22.59
C LEU A 217 -5.20 3.10 21.95
N TYR A 218 -5.54 3.03 20.65
CA TYR A 218 -6.17 4.15 19.96
C TYR A 218 -7.68 4.10 20.15
N ARG A 219 -8.29 5.22 20.59
CA ARG A 219 -9.75 5.36 20.69
C ARG A 219 -10.43 4.18 21.40
N THR A 220 -9.84 3.72 22.50
CA THR A 220 -10.34 2.57 23.26
C THR A 220 -11.75 2.82 23.81
N ASP A 221 -12.09 4.08 24.07
CA ASP A 221 -13.44 4.56 24.38
C ASP A 221 -14.51 4.11 23.37
N PHE A 222 -14.11 3.93 22.11
CA PHE A 222 -14.98 3.55 21.03
C PHE A 222 -14.71 2.11 20.56
N LEU A 223 -13.46 1.76 20.28
CA LEU A 223 -13.11 0.47 19.67
C LEU A 223 -13.32 -0.71 20.62
N LEU A 224 -12.93 -0.59 21.89
CA LEU A 224 -13.15 -1.69 22.85
C LEU A 224 -14.63 -1.77 23.23
N TYR A 225 -15.28 -0.62 23.45
CA TYR A 225 -16.67 -0.60 23.87
C TYR A 225 -17.63 -1.19 22.82
N ASN A 226 -17.37 -0.97 21.53
CA ASN A 226 -18.23 -1.46 20.44
C ASN A 226 -17.78 -2.81 19.85
N ASP A 227 -16.76 -3.46 20.40
CA ASP A 227 -16.34 -4.78 19.93
C ASP A 227 -17.33 -5.85 20.42
N PRO A 228 -18.04 -6.56 19.52
CA PRO A 228 -19.03 -7.57 19.91
C PRO A 228 -18.41 -8.80 20.59
N GLU A 229 -17.09 -8.99 20.50
CA GLU A 229 -16.37 -10.08 21.17
C GLU A 229 -16.00 -9.74 22.63
N LEU A 230 -16.26 -8.50 23.07
CA LEU A 230 -15.98 -8.02 24.42
C LEU A 230 -17.29 -7.73 25.18
N SER A 231 -17.28 -7.89 26.50
CA SER A 231 -18.47 -7.74 27.35
C SER A 231 -18.87 -6.29 27.66
N PHE A 232 -18.03 -5.30 27.33
CA PHE A 232 -18.21 -3.90 27.71
C PHE A 232 -19.58 -3.32 27.33
N LEU A 233 -20.07 -3.61 26.12
CA LEU A 233 -21.37 -3.12 25.63
C LEU A 233 -22.55 -3.64 26.46
N THR A 234 -22.44 -4.87 26.97
CA THR A 234 -23.51 -5.51 27.74
C THR A 234 -23.47 -5.18 29.23
N THR A 235 -22.27 -4.84 29.75
CA THR A 235 -22.10 -4.55 31.18
C THR A 235 -22.33 -3.08 31.53
N VAL A 236 -22.08 -2.16 30.60
CA VAL A 236 -22.17 -0.72 30.82
C VAL A 236 -23.09 -0.08 29.79
N PRO A 237 -24.23 0.53 30.19
CA PRO A 237 -25.06 1.27 29.24
C PRO A 237 -24.29 2.49 28.71
N GLN A 238 -24.44 2.79 27.42
CA GLN A 238 -23.69 3.86 26.75
C GLN A 238 -23.86 5.24 27.42
N SER A 239 -25.01 5.47 28.07
CA SER A 239 -25.31 6.67 28.86
C SER A 239 -24.43 6.84 30.11
N ALA A 240 -23.80 5.77 30.60
CA ALA A 240 -22.91 5.76 31.75
C ALA A 240 -21.43 5.96 31.38
N LEU A 241 -21.09 5.97 30.09
CA LEU A 241 -19.75 6.36 29.61
C LEU A 241 -19.61 7.88 29.67
N PHE A 242 -19.47 8.42 30.88
CA PHE A 242 -19.00 9.79 31.05
C PHE A 242 -17.51 9.83 30.67
N ILE A 243 -17.22 10.16 29.43
CA ILE A 243 -15.86 10.49 28.99
C ILE A 243 -15.68 11.97 29.28
N PRO A 244 -14.87 12.39 30.27
CA PRO A 244 -14.52 13.80 30.40
C PRO A 244 -13.81 14.16 29.10
N THR A 245 -14.44 14.99 28.26
CA THR A 245 -13.77 15.56 27.11
C THR A 245 -12.66 16.44 27.65
N CYS A 246 -11.42 15.95 27.70
CA CYS A 246 -10.26 16.82 27.79
C CYS A 246 -10.30 17.70 26.55
N ASN A 247 -10.77 18.93 26.76
CA ASN A 247 -10.81 19.97 25.76
C ASN A 247 -9.34 20.28 25.42
N ASN A 248 -8.86 19.78 24.29
CA ASN A 248 -7.60 20.19 23.69
C ASN A 248 -7.74 21.64 23.25
N ASN A 249 -7.65 22.57 24.20
CA ASN A 249 -7.42 24.00 24.04
C ASN A 249 -7.57 24.69 25.42
N LYS A 250 -6.61 24.51 26.32
CA LYS A 250 -6.22 25.58 27.26
C LYS A 250 -4.73 25.44 27.56
N GLU A 251 -4.02 26.49 27.19
CA GLU A 251 -2.67 26.84 27.59
C GLU A 251 -2.53 26.72 29.11
N CYS A 252 -1.43 26.13 29.57
CA CYS A 252 -0.96 26.27 30.94
C CYS A 252 0.43 26.89 30.89
N ASN A 253 0.53 28.09 31.47
CA ASN A 253 1.78 28.76 31.85
C ASN A 253 2.68 27.85 32.68
#